data_AF-W1I5I9-F1
#
_entry.id   AF-W1I5I9-F1
#
_cell.length_a   1.000
_cell.length_b   1.000
_cell.length_c   1.000
_cell.angle_alpha   90.00
_cell.angle_beta   90.00
_cell.angle_gamma   90.00
#
_symmetry.space_group_name_H-M   'P 1'
#
loop_
_entity.id
_entity.type
_entity.pdbx_description
1 polymer ?
#
loop_
_entity_poly.entity_id
_entity_poly.type
_entity_poly.pdbx_seq_one_letter_code
_entity_poly.pdbx_strand_id
1 'polypeptide(L)'
;MRGGGELARTFYLNPKLYNKLYAVMQYENSLALRTSLETGWRISDVLSLTPEQIQGRTIRIVAQKTGKPDKKVVSADLAKRLNQISSKEFVFEGRFGDKPRTRQAVWKDIKRSAKQLKLDGNIACHSARKTYAVEDFKDGGLAQVQKDLQHSDVNTTMLYAFADLIDKTPAVQGVDFSQKKEEKPKKIKEKTEKTEEFSPDFLRFGEYVAECVVRKLEALGNGQ
;
A
#
# COMPACT_ATOMS: atom_id res chain seq x y z
N MET A 1 19.99 30.64 8.95
CA MET A 1 19.92 29.40 9.75
C MET A 1 19.13 28.35 8.98
N ARG A 2 19.79 27.29 8.47
CA ARG A 2 19.12 26.17 7.79
C ARG A 2 18.73 25.12 8.84
N GLY A 3 17.46 25.06 9.22
CA GLY A 3 16.90 23.96 10.01
C GLY A 3 16.83 22.69 9.17
N GLY A 4 17.88 21.88 9.21
CA GLY A 4 18.11 20.77 8.27
C GLY A 4 17.93 19.35 8.84
N GLY A 5 17.22 19.17 9.96
CA GLY A 5 17.14 17.86 10.64
C GLY A 5 15.78 17.16 10.57
N GLU A 6 14.67 17.90 10.45
CA GLU A 6 13.33 17.37 10.74
C GLU A 6 12.58 16.84 9.49
N LEU A 7 13.08 17.16 8.29
CA LEU A 7 12.38 16.95 7.01
C LEU A 7 12.55 15.57 6.35
N ALA A 8 13.30 14.63 6.93
CA ALA A 8 13.63 13.36 6.28
C ALA A 8 12.73 12.17 6.67
N ARG A 9 12.01 12.24 7.79
CA ARG A 9 11.20 11.11 8.29
C ARG A 9 9.88 11.02 7.50
N THR A 10 9.60 9.85 6.94
CA THR A 10 8.30 9.57 6.29
C THR A 10 7.23 9.28 7.35
N PHE A 11 6.01 9.76 7.16
CA PHE A 11 4.95 9.67 8.16
C PHE A 11 4.08 8.42 7.91
N TYR A 12 3.51 7.85 8.98
CA TYR A 12 2.36 6.93 8.91
C TYR A 12 1.20 7.59 8.16
N LEU A 13 0.40 6.82 7.42
CA LEU A 13 -0.82 7.31 6.78
C LEU A 13 -1.99 6.46 7.27
N ASN A 14 -3.07 7.10 7.73
CA ASN A 14 -4.26 6.37 8.16
C ASN A 14 -4.76 5.45 7.03
N PRO A 15 -5.04 4.14 7.28
CA PRO A 15 -5.54 3.19 6.28
C PRO A 15 -6.70 3.75 5.43
N LYS A 16 -7.62 4.51 6.04
CA LYS A 16 -8.80 5.09 5.36
C LYS A 16 -8.44 6.11 4.27
N LEU A 17 -7.22 6.65 4.28
CA LEU A 17 -6.76 7.66 3.32
C LEU A 17 -6.08 7.07 2.09
N TYR A 18 -5.67 5.80 2.12
CA TYR A 18 -5.06 5.16 0.95
C TYR A 18 -5.98 5.15 -0.26
N ASN A 19 -7.28 5.00 -0.04
CA ASN A 19 -8.31 5.03 -1.07
C ASN A 19 -8.28 6.32 -1.89
N LYS A 20 -8.27 7.45 -1.17
CA LYS A 20 -8.19 8.79 -1.78
C LYS A 20 -6.85 8.98 -2.48
N LEU A 21 -5.77 8.53 -1.85
CA LEU A 21 -4.42 8.63 -2.41
C LEU A 21 -4.32 7.85 -3.74
N TYR A 22 -4.80 6.61 -3.76
CA TYR A 22 -4.76 5.76 -4.94
C TYR A 22 -5.61 6.30 -6.09
N ALA A 23 -6.75 6.94 -5.80
CA ALA A 23 -7.62 7.51 -6.82
C ALA A 23 -6.97 8.63 -7.66
N VAL A 24 -5.87 9.23 -7.18
CA VAL A 24 -5.15 10.31 -7.89
C VAL A 24 -3.71 9.93 -8.28
N MET A 25 -3.29 8.70 -7.95
CA MET A 25 -2.01 8.13 -8.34
C MET A 25 -2.09 7.50 -9.74
N GLN A 26 -0.94 7.29 -10.37
CA GLN A 26 -0.88 6.41 -11.53
C GLN A 26 -1.20 4.98 -11.11
N TYR A 27 -1.92 4.25 -11.96
CA TYR A 27 -2.48 2.95 -11.62
C TYR A 27 -1.43 1.94 -11.13
N GLU A 28 -0.34 1.76 -11.88
CA GLU A 28 0.72 0.79 -11.53
C GLU A 28 1.45 1.20 -10.24
N ASN A 29 1.64 2.52 -10.02
CA ASN A 29 2.27 3.03 -8.81
C ASN A 29 1.37 2.83 -7.58
N SER A 30 0.05 2.96 -7.75
CA SER A 30 -0.93 2.71 -6.69
C SER A 30 -0.91 1.22 -6.30
N LEU A 31 -0.80 0.31 -7.28
CA LEU A 31 -0.65 -1.12 -7.04
C LEU A 31 0.69 -1.44 -6.35
N ALA A 32 1.81 -0.82 -6.75
CA ALA A 32 3.08 -1.00 -6.07
C ALA A 32 3.02 -0.55 -4.60
N LEU A 33 2.39 0.59 -4.33
CA LEU A 33 2.20 1.09 -2.97
C LEU A 33 1.26 0.18 -2.16
N ARG A 34 0.19 -0.34 -2.78
CA ARG A 34 -0.74 -1.30 -2.17
C ARG A 34 -0.07 -2.63 -1.86
N THR A 35 0.79 -3.14 -2.74
CA THR A 35 1.58 -4.35 -2.45
C THR A 35 2.43 -4.13 -1.21
N SER A 36 3.12 -2.98 -1.09
CA SER A 36 3.87 -2.64 0.13
C SER A 36 2.97 -2.55 1.38
N LEU A 37 1.74 -2.04 1.23
CA LEU A 37 0.75 -1.95 2.32
C LEU A 37 0.24 -3.33 2.76
N GLU A 38 0.02 -4.25 1.82
CA GLU A 38 -0.52 -5.58 2.13
C GLU A 38 0.55 -6.58 2.58
N THR A 39 1.81 -6.42 2.16
CA THR A 39 2.90 -7.38 2.48
C THR A 39 3.89 -6.86 3.51
N GLY A 40 3.88 -5.55 3.77
CA GLY A 40 4.90 -4.90 4.57
C GLY A 40 6.25 -4.78 3.86
N TRP A 41 6.43 -5.23 2.61
CA TRP A 41 7.73 -5.20 1.92
C TRP A 41 8.20 -3.78 1.59
N ARG A 42 9.52 -3.61 1.41
CA ARG A 42 10.07 -2.34 0.94
C ARG A 42 9.66 -2.15 -0.51
N ILE A 43 9.46 -0.91 -0.91
CA ILE A 43 9.05 -0.61 -2.28
C ILE A 43 10.07 -1.10 -3.32
N SER A 44 11.36 -1.18 -2.99
CA SER A 44 12.37 -1.75 -3.87
C SER A 44 12.15 -3.25 -4.13
N ASP A 45 11.83 -4.00 -3.08
CA ASP A 45 11.52 -5.43 -3.19
C ASP A 45 10.27 -5.64 -4.06
N VAL A 46 9.24 -4.80 -3.85
CA VAL A 46 7.99 -4.83 -4.63
C VAL A 46 8.22 -4.53 -6.11
N LEU A 47 8.98 -3.48 -6.43
CA LEU A 47 9.21 -3.07 -7.82
C LEU A 47 10.09 -4.05 -8.59
N SER A 48 10.74 -4.97 -7.90
CA SER A 48 11.59 -6.01 -8.49
C SER A 48 10.84 -7.33 -8.68
N LEU A 49 9.53 -7.36 -8.44
CA LEU A 49 8.70 -8.54 -8.64
C LEU A 49 8.66 -8.95 -10.12
N THR A 50 8.85 -10.24 -10.36
CA THR A 50 8.62 -10.89 -11.65
C THR A 50 7.29 -11.65 -11.65
N PRO A 51 6.69 -11.91 -12.82
CA PRO A 51 5.42 -12.65 -12.89
C PRO A 51 5.51 -14.06 -12.28
N GLU A 52 6.64 -14.78 -12.41
CA GLU A 52 6.77 -16.15 -11.90
C GLU A 52 6.70 -16.23 -10.36
N GLN A 53 6.98 -15.11 -9.68
CA GLN A 53 6.93 -15.00 -8.23
C GLN A 53 5.49 -14.94 -7.69
N ILE A 54 4.49 -14.73 -8.55
CA ILE A 54 3.07 -14.65 -8.20
C ILE A 54 2.39 -15.99 -8.51
N GLN A 55 2.02 -16.73 -7.47
CA GLN A 55 1.33 -18.02 -7.59
C GLN A 55 -0.04 -17.95 -6.92
N GLY A 56 -1.07 -17.75 -7.74
CA GLY A 56 -2.41 -17.43 -7.24
C GLY A 56 -2.37 -16.17 -6.38
N ARG A 57 -2.68 -16.30 -5.08
CA ARG A 57 -2.60 -15.19 -4.11
C ARG A 57 -1.28 -15.13 -3.33
N THR A 58 -0.40 -16.10 -3.50
CA THR A 58 0.87 -16.16 -2.76
C THR A 58 1.96 -15.52 -3.60
N ILE A 59 2.67 -14.56 -3.03
CA ILE A 59 3.84 -13.94 -3.65
C ILE A 59 5.07 -14.33 -2.83
N ARG A 60 6.17 -14.73 -3.50
CA ARG A 60 7.44 -15.08 -2.85
C ARG A 60 8.57 -14.21 -3.37
N ILE A 61 9.41 -13.72 -2.49
CA ILE A 61 10.58 -12.90 -2.83
C ILE A 61 11.81 -13.35 -2.07
N VAL A 62 12.98 -12.86 -2.50
CA VAL A 62 14.17 -12.75 -1.66
C VAL A 62 14.38 -11.27 -1.42
N ALA A 63 14.29 -10.83 -0.16
CA ALA A 63 14.39 -9.42 0.18
C ALA A 63 15.81 -8.90 -0.13
N GLN A 64 15.91 -7.86 -0.94
CA GLN A 64 17.19 -7.36 -1.46
C GLN A 64 18.12 -6.88 -0.35
N LYS A 65 17.56 -6.26 0.70
CA LYS A 65 18.36 -5.71 1.79
C LYS A 65 18.94 -6.79 2.70
N THR A 66 18.19 -7.85 2.98
CA THR A 66 18.53 -8.86 3.99
C THR A 66 19.02 -10.17 3.38
N GLY A 67 18.78 -10.40 2.09
CA GLY A 67 19.04 -11.68 1.42
C GLY A 67 18.14 -12.83 1.88
N LYS A 68 17.12 -12.55 2.69
CA LYS A 68 16.25 -13.58 3.28
C LYS A 68 15.02 -13.83 2.42
N PRO A 69 14.61 -15.10 2.24
CA PRO A 69 13.35 -15.39 1.56
C PRO A 69 12.17 -14.89 2.39
N ASP A 70 11.12 -14.44 1.69
CA ASP A 70 9.85 -14.09 2.30
C ASP A 70 8.69 -14.56 1.42
N LYS A 71 7.54 -14.81 2.03
CA LYS A 71 6.30 -15.13 1.34
C LYS A 71 5.11 -14.48 2.03
N LYS A 72 4.22 -13.89 1.25
CA LYS A 72 2.99 -13.28 1.77
C LYS A 72 1.81 -13.66 0.87
N VAL A 73 0.66 -13.87 1.51
CA VAL A 73 -0.62 -14.01 0.80
C VAL A 73 -1.23 -12.63 0.66
N VAL A 74 -1.66 -12.24 -0.53
CA VAL A 74 -2.31 -10.96 -0.82
C VAL A 74 -3.81 -11.14 -1.09
N SER A 75 -4.54 -10.03 -1.12
CA SER A 75 -5.96 -10.04 -1.53
C SER A 75 -6.14 -10.60 -2.94
N ALA A 76 -7.28 -11.23 -3.20
CA ALA A 76 -7.59 -11.83 -4.50
C ALA A 76 -7.59 -10.78 -5.64
N ASP A 77 -8.15 -9.61 -5.36
CA ASP A 77 -8.14 -8.48 -6.30
C ASP A 77 -6.73 -7.95 -6.55
N LEU A 78 -5.88 -7.80 -5.51
CA LEU A 78 -4.50 -7.37 -5.75
C LEU A 78 -3.76 -8.39 -6.62
N ALA A 79 -3.85 -9.68 -6.30
CA ALA A 79 -3.25 -10.74 -7.12
C ALA A 79 -3.74 -10.67 -8.58
N LYS A 80 -5.05 -10.53 -8.79
CA LYS A 80 -5.64 -10.38 -10.13
C LYS A 80 -5.05 -9.17 -10.87
N ARG A 81 -4.99 -8.00 -10.21
CA ARG A 81 -4.52 -6.75 -10.82
C ARG A 81 -3.02 -6.76 -11.09
N LEU A 82 -2.22 -7.38 -10.23
CA LEU A 82 -0.78 -7.57 -10.48
C LEU A 82 -0.57 -8.42 -11.73
N ASN A 83 -1.26 -9.56 -11.86
CA ASN A 83 -1.20 -10.38 -13.07
C ASN A 83 -1.65 -9.63 -14.33
N GLN A 84 -2.60 -8.69 -14.22
CA GLN A 84 -3.07 -7.90 -15.36
C GLN A 84 -2.06 -6.87 -15.85
N ILE A 85 -1.24 -6.30 -14.97
CA ILE A 85 -0.20 -5.32 -15.35
C ILE A 85 1.13 -5.98 -15.69
N SER A 86 1.29 -7.27 -15.35
CA SER A 86 2.51 -8.02 -15.60
C SER A 86 2.82 -8.13 -17.08
N SER A 87 4.08 -7.85 -17.42
CA SER A 87 4.64 -8.22 -18.71
C SER A 87 5.33 -9.59 -18.63
N LYS A 88 6.21 -9.89 -19.60
CA LYS A 88 7.00 -11.12 -19.58
C LYS A 88 8.07 -11.13 -18.49
N GLU A 89 8.69 -9.98 -18.22
CA GLU A 89 9.88 -9.91 -17.34
C GLU A 89 9.58 -9.21 -16.02
N PHE A 90 8.66 -8.23 -16.00
CA PHE A 90 8.41 -7.41 -14.82
C PHE A 90 6.92 -7.31 -14.52
N VAL A 91 6.58 -7.30 -13.22
CA VAL A 91 5.22 -6.92 -12.78
C VAL A 91 5.02 -5.41 -12.90
N PHE A 92 6.06 -4.64 -12.56
CA PHE A 92 6.02 -3.17 -12.61
C PHE A 92 7.02 -2.66 -13.64
N GLU A 93 6.58 -2.50 -14.88
CA GLU A 93 7.46 -2.00 -15.95
C GLU A 93 7.80 -0.52 -15.79
N GLY A 94 9.05 -0.21 -16.10
CA GLY A 94 9.53 1.13 -16.36
C GLY A 94 8.99 1.68 -17.67
N ARG A 95 9.36 2.93 -17.99
CA ARG A 95 8.79 3.67 -19.13
C ARG A 95 8.92 2.96 -20.49
N PHE A 96 10.01 2.21 -20.68
CA PHE A 96 10.32 1.56 -21.96
C PHE A 96 10.20 0.03 -21.91
N GLY A 97 9.72 -0.55 -20.80
CA GLY A 97 9.58 -2.00 -20.62
C GLY A 97 10.90 -2.78 -20.43
N ASP A 98 12.05 -2.15 -20.65
CA ASP A 98 13.39 -2.76 -20.55
C ASP A 98 13.88 -2.95 -19.11
N LYS A 99 13.26 -2.24 -18.18
CA LYS A 99 13.69 -2.15 -16.77
C LYS A 99 12.48 -2.13 -15.85
N PRO A 100 12.64 -2.58 -14.60
CA PRO A 100 11.61 -2.38 -13.60
C PRO A 100 11.41 -0.89 -13.34
N ARG A 101 10.20 -0.57 -12.91
CA ARG A 101 9.83 0.77 -12.50
C ARG A 101 10.71 1.24 -11.34
N THR A 102 11.13 2.49 -11.38
CA THR A 102 12.05 3.02 -10.38
C THR A 102 11.32 3.49 -9.13
N ARG A 103 11.99 3.37 -7.97
CA ARG A 103 11.51 3.93 -6.70
C ARG A 103 11.23 5.43 -6.80
N GLN A 104 12.04 6.16 -7.56
CA GLN A 104 11.89 7.59 -7.78
C GLN A 104 10.61 7.93 -8.54
N ALA A 105 10.19 7.10 -9.51
CA ALA A 105 8.93 7.29 -10.22
C ALA A 105 7.74 7.18 -9.25
N VAL A 106 7.70 6.13 -8.44
CA VAL A 106 6.66 5.94 -7.40
C VAL A 106 6.69 7.06 -6.38
N TRP A 107 7.88 7.46 -5.90
CA TRP A 107 8.02 8.53 -4.92
C TRP A 107 7.50 9.88 -5.46
N LYS A 108 7.85 10.25 -6.69
CA LYS A 108 7.36 11.48 -7.34
C LYS A 108 5.83 11.46 -7.47
N ASP A 109 5.27 10.31 -7.80
CA ASP A 109 3.83 10.11 -7.94
C ASP A 109 3.09 10.26 -6.61
N ILE A 110 3.62 9.65 -5.54
CA ILE A 110 3.09 9.80 -4.17
C ILE A 110 3.15 11.27 -3.74
N LYS A 111 4.27 11.96 -4.00
CA LYS A 111 4.43 13.37 -3.65
C LYS A 111 3.44 14.27 -4.36
N ARG A 112 3.25 14.07 -5.67
CA ARG A 112 2.25 14.80 -6.46
C ARG A 112 0.84 14.57 -5.89
N SER A 113 0.50 13.31 -5.65
CA SER A 113 -0.81 12.87 -5.17
C SER A 113 -1.13 13.39 -3.77
N ALA A 114 -0.18 13.31 -2.83
CA ALA A 114 -0.33 13.83 -1.48
C ALA A 114 -0.51 15.35 -1.47
N LYS A 115 0.22 16.08 -2.33
CA LYS A 115 0.05 17.53 -2.50
C LYS A 115 -1.33 17.87 -3.07
N GLN A 116 -1.80 17.12 -4.08
CA GLN A 116 -3.12 17.31 -4.67
C GLN A 116 -4.25 17.13 -3.64
N LEU A 117 -4.10 16.15 -2.75
CA LEU A 117 -5.05 15.88 -1.67
C LEU A 117 -4.86 16.77 -0.44
N LYS A 118 -3.88 17.68 -0.43
CA LYS A 118 -3.54 18.49 0.76
C LYS A 118 -3.37 17.62 2.02
N LEU A 119 -2.65 16.50 1.88
CA LEU A 119 -2.27 15.68 3.02
C LEU A 119 -1.16 16.38 3.81
N ASP A 120 -1.38 16.56 5.10
CA ASP A 120 -0.35 17.10 5.99
C ASP A 120 0.74 16.05 6.25
N GLY A 121 2.01 16.48 6.29
CA GLY A 121 3.14 15.61 6.60
C GLY A 121 3.83 14.95 5.40
N ASN A 122 4.95 14.27 5.69
CA ASN A 122 5.83 13.71 4.67
C ASN A 122 5.36 12.29 4.23
N ILE A 123 4.39 12.22 3.32
CA ILE A 123 3.96 10.94 2.73
C ILE A 123 4.95 10.48 1.66
N ALA A 124 5.35 9.21 1.72
CA ALA A 124 6.27 8.58 0.77
C ALA A 124 6.12 7.05 0.80
N CYS A 125 6.94 6.32 0.04
CA CYS A 125 6.83 4.86 -0.08
C CYS A 125 6.87 4.13 1.28
N HIS A 126 7.64 4.62 2.25
CA HIS A 126 7.72 4.02 3.59
C HIS A 126 6.45 4.20 4.44
N SER A 127 5.53 5.11 4.06
CA SER A 127 4.25 5.29 4.75
C SER A 127 3.42 4.01 4.73
N ALA A 128 3.39 3.28 3.60
CA ALA A 128 2.66 2.02 3.48
C ALA A 128 3.23 0.93 4.39
N ARG A 129 4.55 0.79 4.42
CA ARG A 129 5.22 -0.16 5.31
C ARG A 129 5.05 0.18 6.79
N LYS A 130 5.03 1.47 7.16
CA LYS A 130 4.68 1.90 8.52
C LYS A 130 3.25 1.53 8.88
N THR A 131 2.32 1.77 7.95
CA THR A 131 0.91 1.42 8.14
C THR A 131 0.75 -0.09 8.37
N TYR A 132 1.38 -0.93 7.54
CA TYR A 132 1.42 -2.38 7.78
C TYR A 132 1.92 -2.71 9.18
N ALA A 133 3.04 -2.11 9.60
CA ALA A 133 3.68 -2.41 10.88
C ALA A 133 2.83 -2.02 12.10
N VAL A 134 2.11 -0.91 12.02
CA VAL A 134 1.18 -0.46 13.06
C VAL A 134 0.03 -1.46 13.21
N GLU A 135 -0.53 -1.94 12.10
CA GLU A 135 -1.62 -2.92 12.15
C GLU A 135 -1.12 -4.30 12.63
N ASP A 136 0.01 -4.76 12.10
CA ASP A 136 0.64 -6.02 12.52
C ASP A 136 1.05 -5.99 14.01
N PHE A 137 1.39 -4.81 14.55
CA PHE A 137 1.63 -4.62 15.98
C PHE A 137 0.35 -4.78 16.82
N LYS A 138 -0.78 -4.24 16.35
CA LYS A 138 -2.07 -4.36 17.06
C LYS A 138 -2.51 -5.81 17.17
N ASP A 139 -2.20 -6.62 16.16
CA ASP A 139 -2.60 -8.03 16.10
C ASP A 139 -1.67 -8.94 16.94
N GLY A 140 -0.34 -8.78 16.78
CA GLY A 140 0.63 -9.76 17.30
C GLY A 140 1.75 -9.19 18.17
N GLY A 141 1.73 -7.87 18.44
CA GLY A 141 2.75 -7.19 19.21
C GLY A 141 4.11 -7.08 18.50
N LEU A 142 5.10 -6.55 19.22
CA LEU A 142 6.35 -6.08 18.61
C LEU A 142 7.22 -7.21 18.02
N ALA A 143 7.22 -8.38 18.65
CA ALA A 143 8.02 -9.53 18.20
C ALA A 143 7.54 -10.05 16.84
N GLN A 144 6.23 -10.05 16.61
CA GLN A 144 5.64 -10.39 15.32
C GLN A 144 6.09 -9.41 14.25
N VAL A 145 5.93 -8.10 14.48
CA VAL A 145 6.36 -7.05 13.53
C VAL A 145 7.84 -7.17 13.20
N GLN A 146 8.69 -7.42 14.18
CA GLN A 146 10.13 -7.55 13.96
C GLN A 146 10.44 -8.72 13.02
N LYS A 147 9.80 -9.87 13.25
CA LYS A 147 9.94 -11.06 12.40
C LYS A 147 9.40 -10.81 11.00
N ASP A 148 8.19 -10.27 10.89
CA ASP A 148 7.48 -10.02 9.64
C ASP A 148 8.17 -8.99 8.75
N LEU A 149 8.71 -7.93 9.35
CA LEU A 149 9.49 -6.92 8.64
C LEU A 149 10.95 -7.33 8.40
N GLN A 150 11.38 -8.49 8.92
CA GLN A 150 12.75 -8.99 8.88
C GLN A 150 13.77 -7.98 9.42
N HIS A 151 13.44 -7.32 10.53
CA HIS A 151 14.34 -6.37 11.18
C HIS A 151 15.28 -7.09 12.14
N SER A 152 16.59 -6.81 12.01
CA SER A 152 17.60 -7.31 12.94
C SER A 152 17.59 -6.58 14.28
N ASP A 153 17.08 -5.35 14.30
CA ASP A 153 17.08 -4.46 15.47
C ASP A 153 15.64 -4.09 15.86
N VAL A 154 15.35 -4.22 17.15
CA VAL A 154 14.05 -3.92 17.73
C VAL A 154 13.76 -2.42 17.71
N ASN A 155 14.76 -1.55 17.84
CA ASN A 155 14.56 -0.10 17.81
C ASN A 155 14.04 0.36 16.44
N THR A 156 14.63 -0.19 15.37
CA THR A 156 14.12 0.00 14.01
C THR A 156 12.66 -0.46 13.88
N THR A 157 12.28 -1.54 14.57
CA THR A 157 10.90 -2.06 14.58
C THR A 157 9.96 -1.11 15.31
N MET A 158 10.35 -0.60 16.48
CA MET A 158 9.55 0.36 17.26
C MET A 158 9.21 1.62 16.45
N LEU A 159 10.14 2.13 15.64
CA LEU A 159 9.90 3.29 14.76
C LEU A 159 8.82 3.05 13.70
N TYR A 160 8.56 1.79 13.35
CA TYR A 160 7.50 1.38 12.42
C TYR A 160 6.21 1.01 13.16
N ALA A 161 6.32 0.16 14.19
CA ALA A 161 5.18 -0.35 14.96
C ALA A 161 4.41 0.74 15.71
N PHE A 162 5.10 1.77 16.21
CA PHE A 162 4.50 2.90 16.92
C PHE A 162 4.37 4.15 16.04
N ALA A 163 4.39 4.00 14.71
CA ALA A 163 4.41 5.16 13.82
C ALA A 163 3.13 6.01 13.94
N ASP A 164 2.00 5.43 14.29
CA ASP A 164 0.74 6.13 14.56
C ASP A 164 0.76 6.96 15.86
N LEU A 165 1.54 6.53 16.86
CA LEU A 165 1.76 7.26 18.11
C LEU A 165 2.82 8.36 17.97
N ILE A 166 3.86 8.10 17.16
CA ILE A 166 4.99 9.03 17.00
C ILE A 166 4.68 10.11 15.97
N ASP A 167 4.05 9.75 14.86
CA ASP A 167 3.76 10.67 13.77
C ASP A 167 2.39 11.34 14.04
N LYS A 168 2.29 12.67 13.87
CA LYS A 168 0.96 13.29 13.78
C LYS A 168 0.27 12.69 12.56
N THR A 169 -0.84 11.98 12.78
CA THR A 169 -1.56 11.31 11.69
C THR A 169 -1.90 12.35 10.61
N PRO A 170 -1.45 12.13 9.36
CA PRO A 170 -1.82 12.97 8.23
C PRO A 170 -3.33 13.07 8.09
N ALA A 171 -3.86 14.28 8.23
CA ALA A 171 -5.24 14.58 7.88
C ALA A 171 -5.29 15.09 6.44
N VAL A 172 -6.44 14.89 5.79
CA VAL A 172 -6.77 15.64 4.57
C VAL A 172 -7.32 16.99 5.03
N GLN A 173 -6.69 18.09 4.65
CA GLN A 173 -7.19 19.41 5.02
C GLN A 173 -8.63 19.60 4.51
N GLY A 174 -9.55 19.96 5.41
CA GLY A 174 -10.95 20.25 5.09
C GLY A 174 -11.88 19.03 5.05
N VAL A 175 -11.50 17.89 5.65
CA VAL A 175 -12.36 16.71 5.73
C VAL A 175 -12.61 16.32 7.18
N ASP A 176 -13.86 16.42 7.61
CA ASP A 176 -14.31 15.96 8.92
C ASP A 176 -14.51 14.43 8.89
N PHE A 177 -13.66 13.69 9.60
CA PHE A 177 -13.79 12.23 9.74
C PHE A 177 -14.95 11.82 10.68
N SER A 178 -15.66 12.78 11.27
CA SER A 178 -16.72 12.55 12.26
C SER A 178 -18.10 12.29 11.66
N GLN A 179 -18.28 12.37 10.33
CA GLN A 179 -19.58 12.10 9.71
C GLN A 179 -19.65 10.67 9.16
N LYS A 180 -20.13 9.73 9.97
CA LYS A 180 -20.87 8.57 9.46
C LYS A 180 -22.15 9.09 8.80
N LYS A 181 -22.17 9.24 7.48
CA LYS A 181 -23.42 9.22 6.72
C LYS A 181 -23.48 7.93 5.94
N GLU A 182 -24.38 7.05 6.38
CA GLU A 182 -24.90 5.96 5.56
C GLU A 182 -25.57 6.57 4.33
N GLU A 183 -24.84 6.68 3.22
CA GLU A 183 -25.49 6.94 1.94
C GLU A 183 -26.04 5.62 1.42
N LYS A 184 -27.38 5.50 1.45
CA LYS A 184 -28.10 4.39 0.83
C LYS A 184 -27.77 4.34 -0.67
N PRO A 185 -27.50 3.15 -1.25
CA PRO A 185 -27.17 3.04 -2.66
C PRO A 185 -28.36 3.50 -3.51
N LYS A 186 -28.12 4.53 -4.35
CA LYS A 186 -29.10 4.96 -5.36
C LYS A 186 -29.15 3.90 -6.46
N LYS A 187 -30.34 3.37 -6.71
CA LYS A 187 -30.62 2.42 -7.79
C LYS A 187 -30.26 3.06 -9.14
N ILE A 188 -29.26 2.51 -9.83
CA ILE A 188 -29.01 2.76 -11.24
C ILE A 188 -29.63 1.59 -12.01
N LYS A 189 -30.47 1.92 -12.99
CA LYS A 189 -31.21 0.95 -13.79
C LYS A 189 -30.25 0.16 -14.67
N GLU A 190 -30.35 -1.16 -14.61
CA GLU A 190 -29.70 -2.06 -15.55
C GLU A 190 -30.19 -1.77 -16.97
N LYS A 191 -29.25 -1.51 -17.87
CA LYS A 191 -29.43 -1.82 -19.28
C LYS A 191 -28.32 -2.74 -19.70
N THR A 192 -28.76 -3.90 -20.16
CA THR A 192 -27.99 -4.98 -20.74
C THR A 192 -27.53 -4.54 -22.12
N GLU A 193 -26.23 -4.51 -22.36
CA GLU A 193 -25.66 -4.78 -23.67
C GLU A 193 -24.19 -5.20 -23.50
N LYS A 194 -23.82 -6.19 -24.30
CA LYS A 194 -22.52 -6.87 -24.27
C LYS A 194 -21.46 -5.98 -24.92
N THR A 195 -20.20 -6.28 -24.56
CA THR A 195 -18.92 -5.67 -25.00
C THR A 195 -18.63 -4.25 -24.51
N GLU A 196 -18.18 -4.08 -23.26
CA GLU A 196 -17.70 -2.78 -22.76
C GLU A 196 -16.57 -3.00 -21.73
N GLU A 197 -15.32 -2.66 -22.08
CA GLU A 197 -14.67 -1.36 -21.92
C GLU A 197 -14.01 -1.17 -20.54
N PHE A 198 -12.70 -0.96 -20.62
CA PHE A 198 -11.76 -0.89 -19.51
C PHE A 198 -12.00 0.40 -18.73
N SER A 199 -12.69 0.32 -17.60
CA SER A 199 -12.71 1.39 -16.60
C SER A 199 -12.06 0.89 -15.31
N PRO A 200 -10.87 1.39 -14.94
CA PRO A 200 -10.33 1.19 -13.60
C PRO A 200 -11.26 1.93 -12.63
N ASP A 201 -12.27 1.24 -12.11
CA ASP A 201 -13.19 1.83 -11.15
C ASP A 201 -12.43 2.13 -9.84
N PHE A 202 -11.81 3.32 -9.80
CA PHE A 202 -11.01 3.82 -8.69
C PHE A 202 -11.85 4.10 -7.44
N LEU A 203 -13.16 4.32 -7.60
CA LEU A 203 -14.10 4.52 -6.50
C LEU A 203 -14.28 3.20 -5.72
N ARG A 204 -14.49 2.09 -6.44
CA ARG A 204 -14.48 0.75 -5.84
C ARG A 204 -13.10 0.31 -5.35
N PHE A 205 -12.04 0.73 -6.03
CA PHE A 205 -10.66 0.39 -5.63
C PHE A 205 -10.33 0.88 -4.22
N GLY A 206 -10.81 2.08 -3.87
CA GLY A 206 -10.69 2.61 -2.53
C GLY A 206 -11.44 1.77 -1.50
N GLU A 207 -12.77 1.74 -1.58
CA GLU A 207 -13.62 1.00 -0.61
C GLU A 207 -13.13 -0.44 -0.40
N TYR A 208 -12.68 -1.08 -1.49
CA TYR A 208 -12.10 -2.42 -1.46
C TYR A 208 -10.75 -2.52 -0.74
N VAL A 209 -9.83 -1.55 -0.85
CA VAL A 209 -8.57 -1.54 -0.09
C VAL A 209 -8.85 -1.41 1.41
N ALA A 210 -9.79 -0.56 1.80
CA ALA A 210 -10.21 -0.44 3.20
C ALA A 210 -10.83 -1.76 3.70
N GLU A 211 -11.73 -2.38 2.92
CA GLU A 211 -12.30 -3.69 3.26
C GLU A 211 -11.27 -4.82 3.25
N CYS A 212 -10.28 -4.82 2.36
CA CYS A 212 -9.28 -5.89 2.28
C CYS A 212 -8.17 -5.76 3.31
N VAL A 213 -7.76 -4.54 3.67
CA VAL A 213 -6.89 -4.35 4.84
C VAL A 213 -7.64 -4.82 6.08
N VAL A 214 -8.88 -4.38 6.31
CA VAL A 214 -9.69 -4.81 7.48
C VAL A 214 -9.98 -6.31 7.49
N ARG A 215 -10.39 -6.94 6.37
CA ARG A 215 -10.67 -8.38 6.31
C ARG A 215 -9.42 -9.26 6.38
N LYS A 216 -8.27 -8.79 5.89
CA LYS A 216 -6.99 -9.51 6.03
C LYS A 216 -6.51 -9.47 7.49
N LEU A 217 -6.77 -8.36 8.19
CA LEU A 217 -6.56 -8.23 9.63
C LEU A 217 -7.48 -9.18 10.42
N GLU A 218 -8.75 -9.30 10.03
CA GLU A 218 -9.68 -10.26 10.66
C GLU A 218 -9.34 -11.74 10.38
N ALA A 219 -8.85 -12.07 9.18
CA ALA A 219 -8.53 -13.45 8.80
C ALA A 219 -7.20 -13.99 9.38
N LEU A 220 -6.29 -13.11 9.82
CA LEU A 220 -5.06 -13.49 10.51
C LEU A 220 -5.26 -13.76 12.02
N GLY A 221 -6.36 -13.25 12.60
CA GLY A 221 -6.77 -13.54 13.98
C GLY A 221 -7.60 -14.82 14.17
N ASN A 222 -8.22 -15.36 13.11
CA ASN A 222 -9.06 -16.56 13.15
C ASN A 222 -8.30 -17.86 12.76
N GLY A 223 -6.98 -17.84 12.89
CA GLY A 223 -6.09 -18.99 12.72
C GLY A 223 -5.59 -19.55 14.04
N GLN A 224 -6.49 -19.77 15.01
CA GLN A 224 -6.31 -20.66 16.16
C GLN A 224 -7.58 -21.47 16.38
#